data_AF-A0A966YTA0-F1
#
_entry.id   AF-A0A966YTA0-F1
#
_cell.length_a   1.000
_cell.length_b   1.000
_cell.length_c   1.000
_cell.angle_alpha   90.00
_cell.angle_beta   90.00
_cell.angle_gamma   90.00
#
_symmetry.space_group_name_H-M   'P 1'
#
loop_
_entity.id
_entity.type
_entity.pdbx_description
1 polymer ?
#
loop_
_entity_poly.entity_id
_entity_poly.type
_entity_poly.pdbx_seq_one_letter_code
_entity_poly.pdbx_strand_id
1 'polypeptide(L)'
;MVSTTEATTTTTLPPLVDNRDAQPIAAVVEALRNPVLPDNLRPSVYDAPNDTSSLYDTTCHQFMAATVADGCVFGDVDSEFTIGLIGDSHAAQWFAAVNTIATERGWRLIAHTQGGCPLLDVVTWNRGADAVFNHCAPWRDSVIDSLEREQVEVVIMSQHWGLLEASTREAVPAAVWERDLPGLFTRLRDAGMEPVLFLDSPDPYGSVPACAASHQTNLTSTPTCGSASMPLPTTRQTPLAAPW
;
A
#
# COMPACT_ATOMS: atom_id res chain seq x y z
N MET A 1 43.69 16.83 16.18
CA MET A 1 42.32 17.12 15.75
C MET A 1 41.90 15.98 14.83
N VAL A 2 40.99 15.13 15.29
CA VAL A 2 40.46 14.01 14.49
C VAL A 2 39.50 14.60 13.48
N SER A 3 39.85 14.50 12.20
CA SER A 3 38.98 14.90 11.09
C SER A 3 37.97 13.77 10.89
N THR A 4 36.75 13.95 11.35
CA THR A 4 35.62 13.08 11.01
C THR A 4 35.14 13.46 9.62
N THR A 5 35.49 12.65 8.63
CA THR A 5 34.87 12.69 7.30
C THR A 5 33.48 12.08 7.43
N GLU A 6 32.43 12.89 7.40
CA GLU A 6 31.07 12.38 7.18
C GLU A 6 30.99 11.79 5.77
N ALA A 7 30.76 10.48 5.70
CA ALA A 7 30.43 9.83 4.44
C ALA A 7 29.01 10.22 4.07
N THR A 8 28.86 11.05 3.03
CA THR A 8 27.56 11.31 2.40
C THR A 8 27.15 10.05 1.65
N THR A 9 26.46 9.14 2.31
CA THR A 9 25.84 7.99 1.62
C THR A 9 24.67 8.52 0.80
N THR A 10 24.90 8.77 -0.49
CA THR A 10 23.83 9.07 -1.43
C THR A 10 22.97 7.81 -1.55
N THR A 11 21.87 7.78 -0.81
CA THR A 11 20.89 6.69 -0.89
C THR A 11 20.15 6.82 -2.21
N THR A 12 20.53 6.02 -3.19
CA THR A 12 19.80 5.93 -4.46
C THR A 12 18.52 5.12 -4.22
N LEU A 13 17.36 5.72 -4.52
CA LEU A 13 16.10 4.99 -4.57
C LEU A 13 16.21 3.82 -5.56
N PRO A 14 15.58 2.66 -5.31
CA PRO A 14 15.56 1.58 -6.29
C PRO A 14 14.97 2.05 -7.62
N PRO A 15 15.34 1.36 -8.72
CA PRO A 15 14.74 1.64 -10.02
C PRO A 15 13.22 1.48 -9.93
N LEU A 16 12.50 2.47 -10.46
CA LEU A 16 11.05 2.37 -10.61
C LEU A 16 10.76 1.23 -11.59
N VAL A 17 10.08 0.19 -11.10
CA VAL A 17 9.46 -0.81 -11.98
C VAL A 17 8.19 -0.18 -12.52
N ASP A 18 8.28 0.32 -13.74
CA ASP A 18 7.16 0.95 -14.43
C ASP A 18 6.44 -0.08 -15.30
N ASN A 19 5.24 -0.48 -14.86
CA ASN A 19 4.40 -1.42 -15.59
C ASN A 19 3.50 -0.73 -16.64
N ARG A 20 3.68 0.57 -16.93
CA ARG A 20 2.89 1.26 -17.98
C ARG A 20 3.07 0.66 -19.37
N ASP A 21 4.23 0.05 -19.63
CA ASP A 21 4.53 -0.65 -20.89
C ASP A 21 4.21 -2.17 -20.84
N ALA A 22 3.74 -2.67 -19.69
CA ALA A 22 3.30 -4.05 -19.59
C ALA A 22 2.08 -4.30 -20.51
N GLN A 23 1.97 -5.52 -21.04
CA GLN A 23 0.79 -5.89 -21.82
C GLN A 23 -0.46 -5.71 -20.95
N PRO A 24 -1.43 -4.88 -21.37
CA PRO A 24 -2.59 -4.63 -20.56
C PRO A 24 -3.40 -5.91 -20.41
N ILE A 25 -3.98 -6.12 -19.22
CA ILE A 25 -4.84 -7.27 -18.96
C ILE A 25 -6.03 -7.18 -19.92
N ALA A 26 -6.13 -8.11 -20.87
CA ALA A 26 -7.11 -8.06 -21.96
C ALA A 26 -8.55 -7.89 -21.43
N ALA A 27 -8.88 -8.60 -20.34
CA ALA A 27 -10.17 -8.48 -19.67
C ALA A 27 -10.46 -7.07 -19.13
N VAL A 28 -9.45 -6.36 -18.63
CA VAL A 28 -9.59 -4.96 -18.17
C VAL A 28 -9.85 -4.03 -19.37
N VAL A 29 -9.10 -4.20 -20.46
CA VAL A 29 -9.27 -3.42 -21.70
C VAL A 29 -10.65 -3.63 -22.31
N GLU A 30 -11.14 -4.86 -22.29
CA GLU A 30 -12.48 -5.21 -22.75
C GLU A 30 -13.56 -4.60 -21.85
N ALA A 31 -13.41 -4.71 -20.53
CA ALA A 31 -14.34 -4.13 -19.56
C ALA A 31 -14.50 -2.61 -19.71
N LEU A 32 -13.42 -1.88 -20.02
CA LEU A 32 -13.46 -0.43 -20.25
C LEU A 32 -14.34 -0.02 -21.45
N ARG A 33 -14.60 -0.94 -22.38
CA ARG A 33 -15.44 -0.70 -23.57
C ARG A 33 -16.87 -1.20 -23.38
N ASN A 34 -17.16 -1.89 -22.28
CA ASN A 34 -18.47 -2.46 -22.02
C ASN A 34 -19.40 -1.40 -21.40
N PRO A 35 -20.45 -0.95 -22.12
CA PRO A 35 -21.37 0.04 -21.58
C PRO A 35 -22.35 -0.59 -20.58
N VAL A 36 -22.47 -1.92 -20.55
CA VAL A 36 -23.42 -2.65 -19.72
C VAL A 36 -22.69 -3.35 -18.58
N LEU A 37 -23.21 -3.21 -17.37
CA LEU A 37 -22.75 -3.96 -16.21
C LEU A 37 -23.06 -5.45 -16.41
N PRO A 38 -22.06 -6.35 -16.36
CA PRO A 38 -22.30 -7.78 -16.44
C PRO A 38 -23.20 -8.26 -15.29
N ASP A 39 -24.14 -9.16 -15.59
CA ASP A 39 -25.06 -9.74 -14.60
C ASP A 39 -24.46 -10.95 -13.85
N ASN A 40 -23.24 -11.34 -14.21
CA ASN A 40 -22.52 -12.51 -13.70
C ASN A 40 -21.30 -12.15 -12.83
N LEU A 41 -21.22 -10.90 -12.35
CA LEU A 41 -20.14 -10.47 -11.44
C LEU A 41 -20.15 -11.29 -10.15
N ARG A 42 -18.94 -11.64 -9.70
CA ARG A 42 -18.71 -12.33 -8.43
C ARG A 42 -17.63 -11.59 -7.64
N PRO A 43 -17.96 -11.01 -6.48
CA PRO A 43 -19.33 -10.85 -5.95
C PRO A 43 -20.17 -9.92 -6.84
N SER A 44 -21.49 -9.87 -6.57
CA SER A 44 -22.36 -8.94 -7.29
C SER A 44 -21.90 -7.50 -7.06
N VAL A 45 -22.25 -6.57 -7.96
CA VAL A 45 -21.91 -5.14 -7.78
C VAL A 45 -22.46 -4.58 -6.44
N TYR A 46 -23.54 -5.17 -5.93
CA TYR A 46 -24.17 -4.76 -4.68
C TYR A 46 -23.45 -5.30 -3.45
N ASP A 47 -22.77 -6.43 -3.60
CA ASP A 47 -21.99 -7.08 -2.54
C ASP A 47 -20.52 -6.66 -2.55
N ALA A 48 -20.03 -6.08 -3.65
CA ALA A 48 -18.66 -5.60 -3.81
C ALA A 48 -18.16 -4.71 -2.65
N PRO A 49 -18.96 -3.81 -2.03
CA PRO A 49 -18.49 -3.05 -0.85
C PRO A 49 -18.12 -3.91 0.36
N ASN A 50 -18.60 -5.16 0.43
CA ASN A 50 -18.32 -6.11 1.51
C ASN A 50 -17.27 -7.17 1.10
N ASP A 51 -16.74 -7.10 -0.12
CA ASP A 51 -15.71 -8.01 -0.62
C ASP A 51 -14.34 -7.56 -0.12
N THR A 52 -14.08 -7.79 1.15
CA THR A 52 -12.83 -7.40 1.79
C THR A 52 -11.83 -8.54 1.79
N SER A 53 -10.54 -8.19 1.83
CA SER A 53 -9.46 -9.16 1.99
C SER A 53 -9.69 -10.03 3.22
N SER A 54 -9.44 -11.35 3.11
CA SER A 54 -9.53 -12.28 4.25
C SER A 54 -8.55 -11.94 5.38
N LEU A 55 -7.58 -11.04 5.15
CA LEU A 55 -6.71 -10.50 6.20
C LEU A 55 -7.52 -9.76 7.28
N TYR A 56 -8.65 -9.14 6.92
CA TYR A 56 -9.56 -8.47 7.86
C TYR A 56 -10.29 -9.45 8.80
N ASP A 57 -10.37 -10.74 8.44
CA ASP A 57 -10.95 -11.79 9.30
C ASP A 57 -9.95 -12.29 10.36
N THR A 58 -8.73 -11.73 10.36
CA THR A 58 -7.63 -12.07 11.27
C THR A 58 -7.24 -10.88 12.14
N THR A 59 -6.31 -11.08 13.07
CA THR A 59 -5.70 -9.99 13.85
C THR A 59 -4.55 -9.28 13.14
N CYS A 60 -4.27 -9.63 11.88
CA CYS A 60 -3.10 -9.17 11.12
C CYS A 60 -3.35 -7.87 10.33
N HIS A 61 -4.63 -7.48 10.22
CA HIS A 61 -5.00 -6.10 9.96
C HIS A 61 -5.52 -5.47 11.26
N GLN A 62 -4.75 -4.54 11.82
CA GLN A 62 -5.04 -3.94 13.11
C GLN A 62 -5.60 -2.52 12.98
N PHE A 63 -6.16 -2.03 14.07
CA PHE A 63 -6.53 -0.63 14.26
C PHE A 63 -6.07 -0.21 15.64
N MET A 64 -5.44 0.97 15.74
CA MET A 64 -5.07 1.58 17.03
C MET A 64 -4.12 0.74 17.90
N ALA A 65 -3.42 -0.25 17.35
CA ALA A 65 -2.46 -1.07 18.08
C ALA A 65 -1.07 -0.40 18.10
N ALA A 66 -0.34 -0.60 19.18
CA ALA A 66 1.04 -0.15 19.33
C ALA A 66 2.07 -1.24 18.98
N THR A 67 1.62 -2.48 18.75
CA THR A 67 2.48 -3.63 18.40
C THR A 67 1.75 -4.53 17.41
N VAL A 68 2.50 -5.20 16.54
CA VAL A 68 1.97 -6.23 15.64
C VAL A 68 1.31 -7.38 16.41
N ALA A 69 0.35 -8.05 15.76
CA ALA A 69 -0.21 -9.30 16.27
C ALA A 69 0.72 -10.49 15.94
N ASP A 70 0.71 -11.50 16.80
CA ASP A 70 1.41 -12.75 16.55
C ASP A 70 0.66 -13.62 15.52
N GLY A 71 1.37 -14.55 14.88
CA GLY A 71 0.76 -15.59 14.04
C GLY A 71 0.33 -15.12 12.65
N CYS A 72 0.80 -13.95 12.20
CA CYS A 72 0.50 -13.40 10.88
C CYS A 72 1.34 -14.00 9.75
N VAL A 73 1.29 -15.34 9.66
CA VAL A 73 2.06 -16.17 8.72
C VAL A 73 1.10 -16.83 7.74
N PHE A 74 1.42 -16.74 6.45
CA PHE A 74 0.60 -17.22 5.33
C PHE A 74 1.49 -17.83 4.23
N GLY A 75 0.88 -18.26 3.11
CA GLY A 75 1.58 -18.96 2.04
C GLY A 75 2.03 -20.37 2.45
N ASP A 76 3.23 -20.76 2.04
CA ASP A 76 3.91 -21.97 2.51
C ASP A 76 4.67 -21.68 3.81
N VAL A 77 4.06 -22.03 4.94
CA VAL A 77 4.56 -21.67 6.28
C VAL A 77 5.89 -22.34 6.64
N ASP A 78 6.26 -23.40 5.92
CA ASP A 78 7.50 -24.17 6.13
C ASP A 78 8.63 -23.75 5.17
N SER A 79 8.38 -22.79 4.26
CA SER A 79 9.38 -22.27 3.32
C SER A 79 10.51 -21.51 4.03
N GLU A 80 11.74 -21.72 3.58
CA GLU A 80 12.91 -20.95 4.01
C GLU A 80 12.94 -19.54 3.39
N PHE A 81 12.34 -19.34 2.22
CA PHE A 81 12.22 -18.03 1.60
C PHE A 81 10.98 -17.30 2.14
N THR A 82 11.20 -16.17 2.80
CA THR A 82 10.14 -15.38 3.46
C THR A 82 10.00 -14.00 2.85
N ILE A 83 8.76 -13.60 2.52
CA ILE A 83 8.41 -12.26 2.08
C ILE A 83 7.49 -11.57 3.11
N GLY A 84 7.52 -10.24 3.14
CA GLY A 84 6.67 -9.40 3.97
C GLY A 84 5.68 -8.58 3.15
N LEU A 85 4.46 -8.38 3.67
CA LEU A 85 3.50 -7.37 3.21
C LEU A 85 3.18 -6.42 4.37
N ILE A 86 3.56 -5.16 4.25
CA ILE A 86 3.37 -4.16 5.31
C ILE A 86 2.73 -2.87 4.82
N GLY A 87 2.04 -2.19 5.72
CA GLY A 87 1.43 -0.89 5.44
C GLY A 87 0.08 -0.68 6.10
N ASP A 88 -0.80 0.10 5.47
CA ASP A 88 -2.15 0.34 5.99
C ASP A 88 -3.24 -0.47 5.26
N SER A 89 -4.47 0.05 5.22
CA SER A 89 -5.59 -0.55 4.49
C SER A 89 -5.31 -0.77 3.00
N HIS A 90 -4.44 0.02 2.37
CA HIS A 90 -4.08 -0.15 0.96
C HIS A 90 -3.07 -1.28 0.76
N ALA A 91 -2.15 -1.51 1.70
CA ALA A 91 -1.37 -2.74 1.71
C ALA A 91 -2.26 -3.97 1.93
N ALA A 92 -3.24 -3.87 2.84
CA ALA A 92 -4.18 -4.96 3.11
C ALA A 92 -5.01 -5.36 1.87
N GLN A 93 -5.29 -4.42 0.95
CA GLN A 93 -5.95 -4.70 -0.33
C GLN A 93 -5.13 -5.64 -1.21
N TRP A 94 -3.80 -5.55 -1.17
CA TRP A 94 -2.90 -6.40 -1.96
C TRP A 94 -2.73 -7.82 -1.41
N PHE A 95 -3.20 -8.09 -0.19
CA PHE A 95 -2.97 -9.37 0.49
C PHE A 95 -3.42 -10.58 -0.34
N ALA A 96 -4.62 -10.55 -0.94
CA ALA A 96 -5.14 -11.70 -1.70
C ALA A 96 -4.21 -12.08 -2.86
N ALA A 97 -3.70 -11.09 -3.60
CA ALA A 97 -2.79 -11.32 -4.72
C ALA A 97 -1.42 -11.80 -4.22
N VAL A 98 -0.85 -11.15 -3.19
CA VAL A 98 0.46 -11.51 -2.63
C VAL A 98 0.43 -12.91 -2.01
N ASN A 99 -0.63 -13.26 -1.27
CA ASN A 99 -0.78 -14.58 -0.66
C ASN A 99 -0.96 -15.68 -1.73
N THR A 100 -1.66 -15.40 -2.82
CA THR A 100 -1.77 -16.32 -3.96
C THR A 100 -0.40 -16.58 -4.57
N ILE A 101 0.37 -15.51 -4.85
CA ILE A 101 1.73 -15.63 -5.37
C ILE A 101 2.62 -16.42 -4.41
N ALA A 102 2.58 -16.11 -3.12
CA ALA A 102 3.37 -16.80 -2.11
C ALA A 102 3.04 -18.31 -2.08
N THR A 103 1.76 -18.67 -2.11
CA THR A 103 1.30 -20.06 -2.15
C THR A 103 1.79 -20.78 -3.42
N GLU A 104 1.63 -20.15 -4.59
CA GLU A 104 2.04 -20.74 -5.88
C GLU A 104 3.54 -20.90 -6.02
N ARG A 105 4.31 -20.01 -5.38
CA ARG A 105 5.77 -20.02 -5.41
C ARG A 105 6.41 -20.85 -4.30
N GLY A 106 5.62 -21.35 -3.35
CA GLY A 106 6.15 -22.03 -2.16
C GLY A 106 6.95 -21.07 -1.29
N TRP A 107 6.44 -19.86 -1.07
CA TRP A 107 7.05 -18.84 -0.22
C TRP A 107 6.25 -18.67 1.06
N ARG A 108 6.97 -18.34 2.13
CA ARG A 108 6.38 -17.93 3.40
C ARG A 108 6.04 -16.45 3.35
N LEU A 109 4.85 -16.06 3.81
CA LEU A 109 4.39 -14.67 3.82
C LEU A 109 4.13 -14.19 5.26
N ILE A 110 4.77 -13.10 5.67
CA ILE A 110 4.42 -12.34 6.87
C ILE A 110 3.60 -11.13 6.45
N ALA A 111 2.41 -10.93 7.04
CA ALA A 111 1.56 -9.78 6.70
C ALA A 111 1.18 -8.97 7.94
N HIS A 112 1.68 -7.73 8.02
CA HIS A 112 1.38 -6.80 9.12
C HIS A 112 0.84 -5.50 8.58
N THR A 113 -0.45 -5.26 8.76
CA THR A 113 -1.08 -4.03 8.27
C THR A 113 -1.87 -3.33 9.36
N GLN A 114 -1.93 -2.00 9.32
CA GLN A 114 -2.70 -1.22 10.27
C GLN A 114 -3.32 0.02 9.65
N GLY A 115 -4.65 0.12 9.72
CA GLY A 115 -5.40 1.20 9.10
C GLY A 115 -4.96 2.60 9.56
N GLY A 116 -4.64 3.47 8.60
CA GLY A 116 -4.31 4.88 8.83
C GLY A 116 -2.91 5.17 9.38
N CYS A 117 -2.04 4.16 9.46
CA CYS A 117 -0.65 4.35 9.87
C CYS A 117 0.29 4.52 8.67
N PRO A 118 1.04 5.64 8.60
CA PRO A 118 2.03 5.84 7.55
C PRO A 118 3.27 4.96 7.77
N LEU A 119 3.86 4.51 6.67
CA LEU A 119 5.18 3.86 6.60
C LEU A 119 6.30 4.83 7.02
N LEU A 120 6.13 6.13 6.73
CA LEU A 120 7.10 7.16 7.10
C LEU A 120 6.93 7.58 8.56
N ASP A 121 7.99 8.12 9.14
CA ASP A 121 7.98 8.67 10.50
C ASP A 121 7.27 10.03 10.58
N VAL A 122 5.96 9.99 10.35
CA VAL A 122 5.05 11.13 10.39
C VAL A 122 3.90 10.81 11.33
N VAL A 123 3.62 11.72 12.26
CA VAL A 123 2.44 11.59 13.12
C VAL A 123 1.22 12.06 12.35
N THR A 124 0.24 11.18 12.18
CA THR A 124 -0.99 11.47 11.42
C THR A 124 -2.18 11.78 12.34
N TRP A 125 -3.13 12.55 11.81
CA TRP A 125 -4.45 12.72 12.40
C TRP A 125 -5.49 12.09 11.47
N ASN A 126 -6.38 11.29 12.06
CA ASN A 126 -7.46 10.66 11.32
C ASN A 126 -8.73 11.50 11.44
N ARG A 127 -9.28 11.92 10.29
CA ARG A 127 -10.49 12.74 10.22
C ARG A 127 -11.73 12.02 10.76
N GLY A 128 -11.90 10.74 10.45
CA GLY A 128 -13.07 9.96 10.85
C GLY A 128 -13.11 9.69 12.36
N ALA A 129 -11.96 9.42 12.96
CA ALA A 129 -11.81 9.19 14.39
C ALA A 129 -11.62 10.49 15.20
N ASP A 130 -11.39 11.62 14.54
CA ASP A 130 -10.98 12.90 15.15
C ASP A 130 -9.84 12.73 16.18
N ALA A 131 -8.82 11.97 15.81
CA ALA A 131 -7.77 11.55 16.73
C ALA A 131 -6.38 11.56 16.10
N VAL A 132 -5.37 11.89 16.92
CA VAL A 132 -3.95 11.77 16.57
C VAL A 132 -3.51 10.32 16.77
N PHE A 133 -2.89 9.74 15.76
CA PHE A 133 -2.53 8.32 15.73
C PHE A 133 -1.13 8.08 16.30
N ASN A 134 -0.95 8.38 17.59
CA ASN A 134 0.34 8.19 18.29
C ASN A 134 0.79 6.72 18.41
N HIS A 135 -0.12 5.77 18.17
CA HIS A 135 0.16 4.34 18.20
C HIS A 135 0.94 3.86 16.96
N CYS A 136 0.97 4.63 15.87
CA CYS A 136 1.60 4.21 14.62
C CYS A 136 3.13 4.11 14.71
N ALA A 137 3.79 5.00 15.46
CA ALA A 137 5.23 4.95 15.62
C ALA A 137 5.72 3.66 16.31
N PRO A 138 5.24 3.32 17.53
CA PRO A 138 5.65 2.06 18.15
C PRO A 138 5.20 0.83 17.35
N TRP A 139 4.05 0.89 16.67
CA TRP A 139 3.61 -0.20 15.81
C TRP A 139 4.57 -0.43 14.64
N ARG A 140 4.98 0.63 13.95
CA ARG A 140 5.93 0.54 12.83
C ARG A 140 7.28 -0.02 13.28
N ASP A 141 7.76 0.37 14.45
CA ASP A 141 9.00 -0.22 14.98
C ASP A 141 8.82 -1.71 15.26
N SER A 142 7.69 -2.13 15.85
CA SER A 142 7.39 -3.55 16.06
C SER A 142 7.23 -4.35 14.76
N VAL A 143 6.81 -3.70 13.66
CA VAL A 143 6.79 -4.32 12.33
C VAL A 143 8.20 -4.67 11.90
N ILE A 144 9.14 -3.72 11.95
CA ILE A 144 10.54 -3.97 11.58
C ILE A 144 11.15 -5.07 12.44
N ASP A 145 10.95 -5.01 13.77
CA ASP A 145 11.42 -6.05 14.69
C ASP A 145 10.85 -7.43 14.32
N SER A 146 9.60 -7.48 13.84
CA SER A 146 8.99 -8.72 13.37
C SER A 146 9.63 -9.20 12.08
N LEU A 147 9.86 -8.34 11.10
CA LEU A 147 10.45 -8.74 9.83
C LEU A 147 11.86 -9.29 10.01
N GLU A 148 12.66 -8.70 10.90
CA GLU A 148 14.00 -9.18 11.24
C GLU A 148 13.97 -10.56 11.91
N ARG A 149 13.10 -10.73 12.91
CA ARG A 149 12.94 -12.01 13.64
C ARG A 149 12.48 -13.14 12.72
N GLU A 150 11.62 -12.81 11.78
CA GLU A 150 11.05 -13.75 10.81
C GLU A 150 11.96 -13.95 9.58
N GLN A 151 13.14 -13.32 9.55
CA GLN A 151 14.13 -13.42 8.48
C GLN A 151 13.55 -13.12 7.09
N VAL A 152 12.75 -12.06 7.00
CA VAL A 152 12.14 -11.63 5.73
C VAL A 152 13.22 -11.16 4.75
N GLU A 153 13.15 -11.64 3.51
CA GLU A 153 14.11 -11.29 2.45
C GLU A 153 13.62 -10.18 1.54
N VAL A 154 12.30 -10.10 1.29
CA VAL A 154 11.67 -9.08 0.45
C VAL A 154 10.49 -8.47 1.17
N VAL A 155 10.41 -7.14 1.23
CA VAL A 155 9.33 -6.43 1.92
C VAL A 155 8.52 -5.62 0.92
N ILE A 156 7.29 -6.09 0.65
CA ILE A 156 6.31 -5.38 -0.14
C ILE A 156 5.59 -4.37 0.75
N MET A 157 5.58 -3.11 0.35
CA MET A 157 5.00 -2.00 1.08
C MET A 157 3.94 -1.30 0.25
N SER A 158 2.86 -0.86 0.88
CA SER A 158 1.91 0.10 0.29
C SER A 158 1.20 0.87 1.39
N GLN A 159 0.56 1.98 1.08
CA GLN A 159 -0.27 2.71 2.05
C GLN A 159 -1.27 3.62 1.35
N HIS A 160 -2.04 4.39 2.10
CA HIS A 160 -2.78 5.54 1.59
C HIS A 160 -1.87 6.77 1.56
N TRP A 161 -1.88 7.50 0.44
CA TRP A 161 -1.10 8.73 0.28
C TRP A 161 -1.86 9.97 0.78
N GLY A 162 -3.17 9.85 1.02
CA GLY A 162 -4.05 10.93 1.50
C GLY A 162 -4.12 11.08 3.02
N LEU A 163 -3.24 10.41 3.77
CA LEU A 163 -3.17 10.57 5.23
C LEU A 163 -2.83 12.02 5.60
N LEU A 164 -3.43 12.50 6.69
CA LEU A 164 -3.30 13.89 7.13
C LEU A 164 -2.26 13.98 8.24
N GLU A 165 -1.32 14.91 8.13
CA GLU A 165 -0.35 15.20 9.18
C GLU A 165 -1.05 15.79 10.42
N ALA A 166 -0.65 15.39 11.62
CA ALA A 166 -1.35 15.77 12.84
C ALA A 166 -1.26 17.28 13.17
N SER A 167 -0.15 17.92 12.83
CA SER A 167 0.11 19.34 13.13
C SER A 167 -0.71 20.28 12.24
N THR A 168 -0.81 19.96 10.94
CA THR A 168 -1.45 20.80 9.92
C THR A 168 -2.87 20.36 9.61
N ARG A 169 -3.19 19.08 9.84
CA ARG A 169 -4.43 18.40 9.36
C ARG A 169 -4.57 18.43 7.83
N GLU A 170 -3.46 18.65 7.13
CA GLU A 170 -3.36 18.63 5.68
C GLU A 170 -2.70 17.32 5.23
N ALA A 171 -2.89 16.96 3.96
CA ALA A 171 -2.27 15.75 3.41
C ALA A 171 -0.74 15.83 3.51
N VAL A 172 -0.10 14.70 3.84
CA VAL A 172 1.36 14.63 3.93
C VAL A 172 2.00 15.09 2.61
N PRO A 173 2.77 16.20 2.60
CA PRO A 173 3.31 16.78 1.38
C PRO A 173 4.28 15.84 0.68
N ALA A 174 4.35 15.88 -0.65
CA ALA A 174 5.29 15.04 -1.41
C ALA A 174 6.76 15.27 -1.03
N ALA A 175 7.14 16.48 -0.63
CA ALA A 175 8.50 16.77 -0.18
C ALA A 175 8.90 15.96 1.08
N VAL A 176 7.93 15.61 1.95
CA VAL A 176 8.19 14.72 3.10
C VAL A 176 8.51 13.31 2.61
N TRP A 177 7.78 12.84 1.60
CA TRP A 177 8.04 11.54 0.98
C TRP A 177 9.39 11.46 0.27
N GLU A 178 9.71 12.46 -0.54
CA GLU A 178 11.00 12.56 -1.24
C GLU A 178 12.17 12.58 -0.25
N ARG A 179 11.99 13.23 0.91
CA ARG A 179 12.99 13.30 1.98
C ARG A 179 13.14 11.98 2.75
N ASP A 180 12.03 11.36 3.16
CA ASP A 180 12.06 10.31 4.19
C ASP A 180 12.02 8.89 3.61
N LEU A 181 11.44 8.69 2.42
CA LEU A 181 11.36 7.38 1.79
C LEU A 181 12.73 6.73 1.55
N PRO A 182 13.79 7.45 1.09
CA PRO A 182 15.12 6.86 0.99
C PRO A 182 15.62 6.29 2.32
N GLY A 183 15.37 6.99 3.43
CA GLY A 183 15.78 6.53 4.77
C GLY A 183 15.10 5.22 5.19
N LEU A 184 13.81 5.06 4.89
CA LEU A 184 13.09 3.80 5.12
C LEU A 184 13.69 2.65 4.29
N PHE A 185 14.01 2.90 3.03
CA PHE A 185 14.62 1.91 2.14
C PHE A 185 16.00 1.48 2.64
N THR A 186 16.83 2.42 3.09
CA THR A 186 18.13 2.12 3.71
C THR A 186 17.96 1.29 4.97
N ARG A 187 17.03 1.66 5.87
CA ARG A 187 16.76 0.90 7.11
C ARG A 187 16.43 -0.56 6.81
N LEU A 188 15.58 -0.83 5.81
CA LEU A 188 15.21 -2.19 5.42
C LEU A 188 16.39 -2.97 4.81
N ARG A 189 17.19 -2.32 3.95
CA ARG A 189 18.36 -2.95 3.33
C ARG A 189 19.49 -3.24 4.30
N ASP A 190 19.73 -2.34 5.25
CA ASP A 190 20.70 -2.55 6.33
C ASP A 190 20.30 -3.73 7.22
N ALA A 191 18.99 -4.03 7.32
CA ALA A 191 18.44 -5.21 7.97
C ALA A 191 18.43 -6.47 7.09
N GLY A 192 19.00 -6.41 5.88
CA GLY A 192 19.11 -7.54 4.95
C GLY A 192 17.87 -7.80 4.07
N MET A 193 16.93 -6.85 4.02
CA MET A 193 15.67 -7.00 3.28
C MET A 193 15.69 -6.16 1.99
N GLU A 194 15.11 -6.66 0.90
CA GLU A 194 14.89 -5.84 -0.30
C GLU A 194 13.50 -5.20 -0.29
N PRO A 195 13.40 -3.86 -0.18
CA PRO A 195 12.13 -3.14 -0.18
C PRO A 195 11.52 -3.00 -1.58
N VAL A 196 10.22 -3.28 -1.70
CA VAL A 196 9.41 -3.06 -2.91
C VAL A 196 8.20 -2.22 -2.54
N LEU A 197 8.07 -1.03 -3.13
CA LEU A 197 6.91 -0.14 -2.89
C LEU A 197 5.89 -0.28 -4.01
N PHE A 198 4.67 -0.68 -3.65
CA PHE A 198 3.50 -0.54 -4.50
C PHE A 198 2.91 0.85 -4.27
N LEU A 199 2.95 1.68 -5.31
CA LEU A 199 2.35 3.01 -5.30
C LEU A 199 0.85 2.91 -5.03
N ASP A 200 0.29 3.98 -4.46
CA ASP A 200 -1.12 4.04 -4.14
C ASP A 200 -2.01 3.71 -5.33
N SER A 201 -3.10 3.01 -5.06
CA SER A 201 -4.21 2.91 -5.99
C SER A 201 -4.93 4.28 -6.11
N PRO A 202 -5.55 4.58 -7.25
CA PRO A 202 -6.42 5.76 -7.37
C PRO A 202 -7.50 5.78 -6.29
N ASP A 203 -7.75 6.95 -5.71
CA ASP A 203 -8.73 7.15 -4.64
C ASP A 203 -9.98 7.90 -5.16
N PRO A 204 -11.03 7.19 -5.60
CA PRO A 204 -12.23 7.80 -6.17
C PRO A 204 -13.02 8.56 -5.10
N TYR A 205 -13.57 9.74 -5.43
CA TYR A 205 -14.37 10.55 -4.48
C TYR A 205 -15.65 9.87 -3.96
N GLY A 206 -16.08 8.77 -4.58
CA GLY A 206 -17.31 8.07 -4.22
C GLY A 206 -17.23 6.57 -4.51
N SER A 207 -18.27 5.85 -4.09
CA SER A 207 -18.34 4.40 -4.29
C SER A 207 -18.47 4.06 -5.77
N VAL A 208 -17.41 3.48 -6.33
CA VAL A 208 -17.39 2.97 -7.70
C VAL A 208 -18.46 1.88 -7.91
N PRO A 209 -18.66 0.92 -6.99
CA PRO A 209 -19.77 -0.05 -7.09
C PRO A 209 -21.14 0.62 -7.10
N ALA A 210 -21.41 1.60 -6.24
CA ALA A 210 -22.70 2.29 -6.22
C ALA A 210 -22.96 3.10 -7.50
N CYS A 211 -21.91 3.72 -8.05
CA CYS A 211 -21.98 4.37 -9.35
C CYS A 211 -22.33 3.37 -10.45
N ALA A 212 -21.64 2.21 -10.50
CA ALA A 212 -21.90 1.19 -11.50
C ALA A 212 -23.31 0.60 -11.39
N ALA A 213 -23.78 0.34 -10.16
CA ALA A 213 -25.11 -0.16 -9.87
C ALA A 213 -26.24 0.80 -10.27
N SER A 214 -25.97 2.11 -10.32
CA SER A 214 -26.93 3.14 -10.77
C SER A 214 -26.88 3.40 -12.27
N HIS A 215 -25.85 2.92 -12.97
CA HIS A 215 -25.60 3.16 -14.41
C HIS A 215 -25.45 1.85 -15.20
N GLN A 216 -26.22 0.81 -14.85
CA GLN A 216 -26.03 -0.56 -15.36
C GLN A 216 -26.06 -0.70 -16.88
N THR A 217 -26.72 0.21 -17.60
CA THR A 217 -26.80 0.18 -19.07
C THR A 217 -25.95 1.26 -19.73
N ASN A 218 -25.20 2.05 -18.96
CA ASN A 218 -24.41 3.17 -19.45
C ASN A 218 -23.20 3.49 -18.55
N LEU A 219 -22.29 2.53 -18.37
CA LEU A 219 -21.07 2.72 -17.56
C LEU A 219 -20.05 3.67 -18.18
N THR A 220 -20.14 3.89 -19.50
CA THR A 220 -19.18 4.67 -20.28
C THR A 220 -19.56 6.15 -20.45
N SER A 221 -20.69 6.61 -19.90
CA SER A 221 -21.06 8.03 -19.94
C SER A 221 -20.18 8.86 -19.01
N THR A 222 -19.85 10.09 -19.42
CA THR A 222 -19.06 11.04 -18.63
C THR A 222 -19.91 11.82 -17.61
N PRO A 223 -19.44 12.02 -16.36
CA PRO A 223 -18.22 11.45 -15.79
C PRO A 223 -18.39 9.94 -15.58
N THR A 224 -17.39 9.14 -15.99
CA THR A 224 -17.44 7.69 -15.80
C THR A 224 -17.28 7.36 -14.32
N CYS A 225 -17.78 6.20 -13.91
CA CYS A 225 -17.58 5.74 -12.53
C CYS A 225 -16.09 5.66 -12.21
N GLY A 226 -15.62 6.51 -11.28
CA GLY A 226 -14.21 6.64 -10.91
C GLY A 226 -13.40 7.67 -11.68
N SER A 227 -13.98 8.45 -12.62
CA SER A 227 -13.22 9.48 -13.37
C SER A 227 -12.80 10.68 -12.54
N ALA A 228 -13.33 10.83 -11.33
CA ALA A 228 -12.90 11.82 -10.38
C ALA A 228 -12.21 11.10 -9.22
N SER A 229 -10.88 11.15 -9.22
CA SER A 229 -10.06 10.73 -8.08
C SER A 229 -9.58 11.95 -7.31
N MET A 230 -9.35 11.79 -6.02
CA MET A 230 -8.61 12.80 -5.27
C MET A 230 -7.26 13.02 -5.96
N PRO A 231 -6.89 14.27 -6.30
CA PRO A 231 -5.66 14.53 -7.02
C PRO A 231 -4.49 14.02 -6.19
N LEU A 232 -3.69 13.13 -6.79
CA LEU A 232 -2.35 12.89 -6.29
C LEU A 232 -1.62 14.25 -6.25
N PRO A 233 -0.89 14.59 -5.17
CA PRO A 233 -0.16 15.84 -5.08
C PRO A 233 0.67 16.09 -6.35
N THR A 234 0.56 17.29 -6.91
CA THR A 234 0.98 17.66 -8.28
C THR A 234 2.45 17.38 -8.62
N THR A 235 3.32 17.21 -7.64
CA THR A 235 4.72 16.82 -7.85
C THR A 235 4.91 15.34 -8.25
N ARG A 236 3.85 14.50 -8.18
CA ARG A 236 3.95 13.04 -8.39
C ARG A 236 3.34 12.52 -9.70
N GLN A 237 2.82 13.40 -10.57
CA GLN A 237 2.38 13.03 -11.92
C GLN A 237 3.53 13.04 -12.94
N THR A 238 4.63 13.71 -12.61
CA THR A 238 5.90 13.55 -13.31
C THR A 238 6.48 12.21 -12.85
N PRO A 239 6.93 11.31 -13.75
CA PRO A 239 7.93 10.33 -13.35
C PRO A 239 9.02 11.09 -12.60
N LEU A 240 9.60 10.51 -11.55
CA LEU A 240 10.80 11.06 -10.89
C LEU A 240 11.86 11.34 -11.98
N ALA A 241 11.80 12.52 -12.57
CA ALA A 241 12.65 12.97 -13.64
C ALA A 241 13.79 13.67 -12.92
N ALA A 242 14.78 12.88 -12.50
CA ALA A 242 16.10 13.41 -12.21
C ALA A 242 17.07 12.81 -13.23
N PRO A 243 17.77 13.64 -14.03
CA PRO A 243 18.91 13.19 -14.79
C PRO A 243 20.08 12.94 -13.82
N TRP A 244 20.59 11.71 -13.82
CA TRP A 244 21.91 11.26 -13.35
C TRP A 244 22.36 11.69 -11.94
#